data_AF-A0A544ZCY7-F1
#
_entry.id   AF-A0A544ZCY7-F1
#
_cell.length_a   1.000
_cell.length_b   1.000
_cell.length_c   1.000
_cell.angle_alpha   90.00
_cell.angle_beta   90.00
_cell.angle_gamma   90.00
#
_symmetry.space_group_name_H-M   'P 1'
#
loop_
_entity.id
_entity.type
_entity.pdbx_description
1 polymer ?
#
loop_
_entity_poly.entity_id
_entity_poly.type
_entity_poly.pdbx_seq_one_letter_code
_entity_poly.pdbx_strand_id
1 'polypeptide(L)'
;MTDRIEAAAAELRPLLQEFILWAPDNAPGSDPDLVGPVALWHRLIARDDVGLWKRGDLRTVLLERIPQVVEDPDAAADGMIPAVRAYLTFLSSTGRLSPGSASLETLLAELDEVEDDFVDTMEDTIAERDWDEEEDELDEDEADEGLGDFEPFADEIGALPTIRLRPDTELAEAARRVTLIAQARDLALWVGTGRKVGEETLLTESEVDEAVRTLGLPDARNIWNLWNLAIDLEFLAPDGDDTVSVDSDTSAWPFEDDDDVLDAWMLGLHSLDYGDPELDDDDLTLALSGLTRALLIRVLLAGGTRPVSSLREELAEAAAEYDDLGADAWAAAGDPLASVLAWLTGYGMVTVEGDAVTLTPLGTEGLVHLLDDEDIEIDARPAIDAMTALDLLSFSADMSEEEADEEFAAWLALRDSARAASELLEAAAEEEADALVRVQAASLVGSLGEAAIPAWREALKEPSLRPYAATHLTQMDVEDAPEPTQADTHWLILDMWTISAGLGRPEFVSSLHDIGPAQTLIGLLDVIWKVHHPHIEELLDLIGETHPDKQVVKAAKRALFKARSGR
;
A
#
# COMPACT_ATOMS: atom_id res chain seq x y z
N MET A 1 29.70 9.75 6.96
CA MET A 1 29.82 10.52 5.70
C MET A 1 28.79 11.65 5.67
N THR A 2 27.56 11.37 6.10
CA THR A 2 26.37 12.23 6.18
C THR A 2 26.61 13.61 6.84
N ASP A 3 27.19 13.67 8.05
CA ASP A 3 27.46 14.95 8.75
C ASP A 3 28.33 15.94 7.97
N ARG A 4 29.24 15.44 7.13
CA ARG A 4 30.15 16.27 6.32
C ARG A 4 29.44 16.82 5.08
N ILE A 5 28.51 16.05 4.52
CA ILE A 5 27.70 16.42 3.36
C ILE A 5 26.70 17.50 3.78
N GLU A 6 26.00 17.31 4.90
CA GLU A 6 25.03 18.29 5.41
C GLU A 6 25.67 19.64 5.74
N ALA A 7 26.86 19.63 6.35
CA ALA A 7 27.60 20.85 6.66
C ALA A 7 28.02 21.62 5.38
N ALA A 8 28.51 20.91 4.36
CA ALA A 8 28.89 21.52 3.08
C ALA A 8 27.67 22.04 2.31
N ALA A 9 26.56 21.31 2.31
CA ALA A 9 25.30 21.73 1.69
C ALA A 9 24.72 22.99 2.36
N ALA A 10 24.78 23.07 3.70
CA ALA A 10 24.36 24.26 4.45
C ALA A 10 25.23 25.50 4.13
N GLU A 11 26.54 25.33 3.92
CA GLU A 11 27.47 26.40 3.51
C GLU A 11 27.16 26.91 2.08
N LEU A 12 26.82 26.02 1.15
CA LEU A 12 26.56 26.33 -0.25
C LEU A 12 25.18 26.93 -0.51
N ARG A 13 24.17 26.61 0.32
CA ARG A 13 22.77 26.97 0.10
C ARG A 13 22.54 28.47 -0.18
N PRO A 14 23.13 29.43 0.56
CA PRO A 14 22.94 30.86 0.26
C PRO A 14 23.54 31.26 -1.10
N LEU A 15 24.68 30.65 -1.47
CA LEU A 15 25.37 30.93 -2.74
C LEU A 15 24.56 30.41 -3.94
N LEU A 16 24.03 29.20 -3.83
CA LEU A 16 23.19 28.59 -4.87
C LEU A 16 21.86 29.33 -5.03
N GLN A 17 21.22 29.76 -3.93
CA GLN A 17 20.00 30.58 -4.00
C GLN A 17 20.22 31.90 -4.76
N GLU A 18 21.36 32.56 -4.54
CA GLU A 18 21.71 33.76 -5.29
C GLU A 18 21.99 33.48 -6.76
N PHE A 19 22.60 32.33 -7.08
CA PHE A 19 22.83 31.89 -8.45
C PHE A 19 21.52 31.58 -9.18
N ILE A 20 20.59 30.84 -8.56
CA ILE A 20 19.27 30.51 -9.11
C ILE A 20 18.48 31.79 -9.44
N LEU A 21 18.57 32.83 -8.59
CA LEU A 21 17.94 34.12 -8.87
C LEU A 21 18.67 34.94 -9.96
N TRP A 22 19.96 34.70 -10.17
CA TRP A 22 20.78 35.40 -11.16
C TRP A 22 20.64 34.79 -12.57
N ALA A 23 20.49 33.47 -12.67
CA ALA A 23 20.55 32.73 -13.93
C ALA A 23 19.48 33.14 -14.97
N PRO A 24 18.19 33.35 -14.64
CA PRO A 24 17.16 33.68 -15.63
C PRO A 24 17.45 34.95 -16.44
N ASP A 25 18.06 35.96 -15.80
CA ASP A 25 18.36 37.25 -16.43
C ASP A 25 19.69 37.25 -17.21
N ASN A 26 20.59 36.29 -16.94
CA ASN A 26 21.98 36.32 -17.42
C ASN A 26 22.39 35.10 -18.26
N ALA A 27 21.65 33.99 -18.16
CA ALA A 27 21.85 32.73 -18.88
C ALA A 27 20.50 32.04 -19.16
N PRO A 28 19.64 32.59 -20.05
CA PRO A 28 18.24 32.14 -20.25
C PRO A 28 18.08 30.79 -20.99
N GLY A 29 19.08 29.92 -20.93
CA GLY A 29 19.06 28.57 -21.51
C GLY A 29 19.88 27.55 -20.68
N SER A 30 20.28 27.92 -19.46
CA SER A 30 20.85 26.99 -18.49
C SER A 30 19.82 26.65 -17.44
N ASP A 31 19.78 25.40 -16.99
CA ASP A 31 19.04 24.99 -15.81
C ASP A 31 19.90 25.21 -14.55
N PRO A 32 19.59 26.20 -13.69
CA PRO A 32 20.42 26.49 -12.53
C PRO A 32 20.34 25.43 -11.43
N ASP A 33 19.31 24.58 -11.41
CA ASP A 33 19.10 23.60 -10.35
C ASP A 33 20.10 22.44 -10.44
N LEU A 34 20.62 22.17 -11.65
CA LEU A 34 21.63 21.13 -11.91
C LEU A 34 23.01 21.42 -11.26
N VAL A 35 23.30 22.66 -10.85
CA VAL A 35 24.63 23.03 -10.33
C VAL A 35 24.89 22.55 -8.90
N GLY A 36 23.82 22.27 -8.15
CA GLY A 36 23.90 21.90 -6.73
C GLY A 36 24.88 20.75 -6.46
N PRO A 37 24.72 19.58 -7.11
CA PRO A 37 25.63 18.45 -6.98
C PRO A 37 27.08 18.80 -7.34
N VAL A 38 27.33 19.53 -8.43
CA VAL A 38 28.68 19.91 -8.88
C VAL A 38 29.38 20.79 -7.84
N ALA A 39 28.69 21.81 -7.32
CA ALA A 39 29.25 22.70 -6.31
C ALA A 39 29.52 21.97 -4.97
N LEU A 40 28.60 21.08 -4.58
CA LEU A 40 28.73 20.25 -3.39
C LEU A 40 29.92 19.30 -3.47
N TRP A 41 30.02 18.53 -4.56
CA TRP A 41 31.10 17.56 -4.73
C TRP A 41 32.44 18.24 -4.94
N HIS A 42 32.52 19.36 -5.65
CA HIS A 42 33.72 20.20 -5.71
C HIS A 42 34.21 20.59 -4.32
N ARG A 43 33.30 21.06 -3.46
CA ARG A 43 33.58 21.44 -2.07
C ARG A 43 34.04 20.27 -1.19
N LEU A 44 33.61 19.05 -1.50
CA LEU A 44 33.89 17.85 -0.70
C LEU A 44 35.17 17.12 -1.13
N ILE A 45 35.52 17.14 -2.42
CA ILE A 45 36.58 16.28 -2.98
C ILE A 45 37.72 17.06 -3.62
N ALA A 46 37.46 18.27 -4.15
CA ALA A 46 38.46 19.05 -4.86
C ALA A 46 39.06 20.15 -3.97
N ARG A 47 38.21 20.93 -3.29
CA ARG A 47 38.64 22.17 -2.60
C ARG A 47 37.79 22.46 -1.37
N ASP A 48 38.45 22.94 -0.30
CA ASP A 48 37.74 23.39 0.92
C ASP A 48 37.08 24.78 0.80
N ASP A 49 37.38 25.53 -0.26
CA ASP A 49 36.81 26.86 -0.51
C ASP A 49 35.91 26.80 -1.77
N VAL A 50 34.63 27.11 -1.58
CA VAL A 50 33.59 27.10 -2.62
C VAL A 50 33.88 28.07 -3.78
N GLY A 51 34.66 29.13 -3.54
CA GLY A 51 35.06 30.11 -4.54
C GLY A 51 36.39 29.81 -5.23
N LEU A 52 37.15 28.80 -4.77
CA LEU A 52 38.48 28.48 -5.30
C LEU A 52 38.39 27.39 -6.37
N TRP A 53 38.53 27.76 -7.65
CA TRP A 53 38.46 26.83 -8.78
C TRP A 53 39.77 26.81 -9.55
N LYS A 54 40.40 25.64 -9.70
CA LYS A 54 41.65 25.46 -10.45
C LYS A 54 41.42 24.61 -11.68
N ARG A 55 42.36 24.71 -12.63
CA ARG A 55 42.38 23.80 -13.78
C ARG A 55 42.53 22.35 -13.31
N GLY A 56 41.68 21.47 -13.81
CA GLY A 56 41.59 20.04 -13.45
C GLY A 56 40.46 19.73 -12.47
N ASP A 57 39.94 20.74 -11.77
CA ASP A 57 38.86 20.54 -10.79
C ASP A 57 37.54 20.14 -11.50
N LEU A 58 37.25 20.73 -12.67
CA LEU A 58 36.04 20.43 -13.43
C LEU A 58 36.06 19.01 -13.96
N ARG A 59 37.20 18.58 -14.53
CA ARG A 59 37.36 17.19 -14.99
C ARG A 59 37.14 16.18 -13.86
N THR A 60 37.74 16.44 -12.69
CA THR A 60 37.63 15.56 -11.51
C THR A 60 36.17 15.44 -11.06
N VAL A 61 35.45 16.56 -10.96
CA VAL A 61 34.08 16.53 -10.47
C VAL A 61 33.13 15.95 -11.52
N LEU A 62 33.19 16.46 -12.75
CA LEU A 62 32.24 16.11 -13.81
C LEU A 62 32.44 14.69 -14.33
N LEU A 63 33.67 14.21 -14.54
CA LEU A 63 33.88 12.88 -15.11
C LEU A 63 34.02 11.78 -14.06
N GLU A 64 34.58 12.08 -12.87
CA GLU A 64 34.87 11.03 -11.90
C GLU A 64 33.81 10.91 -10.80
N ARG A 65 33.06 11.98 -10.51
CA ARG A 65 32.11 11.97 -9.38
C ARG A 65 30.65 12.10 -9.78
N ILE A 66 30.30 13.02 -10.67
CA ILE A 66 28.91 13.25 -11.04
C ILE A 66 28.19 12.00 -11.58
N PRO A 67 28.79 11.16 -12.44
CA PRO A 67 28.15 9.93 -12.93
C PRO A 67 27.71 8.97 -11.82
N GLN A 68 28.37 9.00 -10.65
CA GLN A 68 28.09 8.09 -9.53
C GLN A 68 27.04 8.61 -8.53
N VAL A 69 26.60 9.86 -8.66
CA VAL A 69 25.83 10.56 -7.60
C VAL A 69 24.71 11.44 -8.13
N VAL A 70 24.53 11.47 -9.44
CA VAL A 70 23.50 12.27 -10.08
C VAL A 70 22.18 11.51 -10.05
N GLU A 71 21.12 12.18 -9.60
CA GLU A 71 19.79 11.58 -9.46
C GLU A 71 19.10 11.43 -10.83
N ASP A 72 19.35 12.36 -11.75
CA ASP A 72 18.77 12.39 -13.09
C ASP A 72 19.89 12.50 -14.14
N PRO A 73 20.41 11.35 -14.62
CA PRO A 73 21.45 11.29 -15.64
C PRO A 73 21.07 11.98 -16.96
N ASP A 74 19.81 11.83 -17.41
CA ASP A 74 19.29 12.43 -18.64
C ASP A 74 19.31 13.97 -18.59
N ALA A 75 18.76 14.55 -17.52
CA ALA A 75 18.77 16.00 -17.34
C ALA A 75 20.20 16.54 -17.20
N ALA A 76 21.11 15.76 -16.61
CA ALA A 76 22.51 16.14 -16.49
C ALA A 76 23.24 16.11 -17.84
N ALA A 77 23.03 15.09 -18.67
CA ALA A 77 23.58 15.00 -20.02
C ALA A 77 23.19 16.23 -20.87
N ASP A 78 21.91 16.63 -20.80
CA ASP A 78 21.36 17.74 -21.59
C ASP A 78 21.73 19.13 -21.04
N GLY A 79 21.78 19.30 -19.72
CA GLY A 79 21.73 20.62 -19.09
C GLY A 79 22.93 21.02 -18.23
N MET A 80 23.73 20.06 -17.75
CA MET A 80 24.74 20.29 -16.70
C MET A 80 25.87 21.22 -17.15
N ILE A 81 26.40 21.01 -18.37
CA ILE A 81 27.52 21.80 -18.89
C ILE A 81 27.15 23.29 -19.05
N PRO A 82 26.00 23.64 -19.69
CA PRO A 82 25.50 25.02 -19.69
C PRO A 82 25.29 25.61 -18.29
N ALA A 83 24.81 24.81 -17.34
CA ALA A 83 24.57 25.23 -15.96
C ALA A 83 25.86 25.58 -15.22
N VAL A 84 26.89 24.73 -15.30
CA VAL A 84 28.21 24.97 -14.70
C VAL A 84 28.89 26.18 -15.34
N ARG A 85 28.74 26.36 -16.66
CA ARG A 85 29.22 27.55 -17.38
C ARG A 85 28.62 28.84 -16.83
N ALA A 86 27.30 28.84 -16.59
CA ALA A 86 26.58 29.96 -16.00
C ALA A 86 27.04 30.22 -14.57
N TYR A 87 27.26 29.17 -13.77
CA TYR A 87 27.72 29.27 -12.39
C TYR A 87 29.13 29.87 -12.27
N LEU A 88 30.09 29.41 -13.07
CA LEU A 88 31.45 29.98 -13.07
C LEU A 88 31.44 31.46 -13.49
N THR A 89 30.57 31.81 -14.45
CA THR A 89 30.35 33.19 -14.89
C THR A 89 29.73 34.05 -13.79
N PHE A 90 28.77 33.51 -13.04
CA PHE A 90 28.20 34.13 -11.85
C PHE A 90 29.27 34.40 -10.79
N LEU A 91 30.08 33.39 -10.44
CA LEU A 91 31.16 33.55 -9.45
C LEU A 91 32.17 34.63 -9.87
N SER A 92 32.55 34.66 -11.14
CA SER A 92 33.48 35.66 -11.66
C SER A 92 32.88 37.07 -11.70
N SER A 93 31.67 37.22 -12.23
CA SER A 93 31.00 38.53 -12.42
C SER A 93 30.58 39.19 -11.10
N THR A 94 30.28 38.39 -10.08
CA THR A 94 29.95 38.87 -8.72
C THR A 94 31.17 39.01 -7.81
N GLY A 95 32.37 38.69 -8.30
CA GLY A 95 33.61 38.77 -7.53
C GLY A 95 33.75 37.72 -6.43
N ARG A 96 33.01 36.61 -6.53
CA ARG A 96 33.02 35.46 -5.60
C ARG A 96 34.04 34.39 -5.97
N LEU A 97 34.71 34.53 -7.12
CA LEU A 97 35.85 33.70 -7.50
C LEU A 97 37.09 34.10 -6.67
N SER A 98 37.57 33.20 -5.81
CA SER A 98 38.62 33.47 -4.81
C SER A 98 39.97 33.88 -5.43
N PRO A 99 40.76 34.73 -4.75
CA PRO A 99 42.14 35.02 -5.16
C PRO A 99 43.01 33.77 -5.14
N GLY A 100 43.34 33.24 -6.32
CA GLY A 100 44.08 31.98 -6.48
C GLY A 100 43.40 30.96 -7.39
N SER A 101 42.16 31.24 -7.81
CA SER A 101 41.48 30.50 -8.87
C SER A 101 42.16 30.71 -10.22
N ALA A 102 41.98 29.76 -11.13
CA ALA A 102 42.28 29.97 -12.54
C ALA A 102 41.37 31.09 -13.12
N SER A 103 41.78 31.70 -14.22
CA SER A 103 40.92 32.71 -14.87
C SER A 103 39.63 32.05 -15.35
N LEU A 104 38.53 32.82 -15.40
CA LEU A 104 37.27 32.33 -15.96
C LEU A 104 37.48 31.74 -17.36
N GLU A 105 38.27 32.41 -18.21
CA GLU A 105 38.64 31.92 -19.55
C GLU A 105 39.30 30.53 -19.51
N THR A 106 40.16 30.27 -18.52
CA THR A 106 40.81 28.95 -18.36
C THR A 106 39.82 27.88 -17.92
N LEU A 107 38.92 28.20 -17.00
CA LEU A 107 37.92 27.26 -16.49
C LEU A 107 36.87 26.94 -17.55
N LEU A 108 36.43 27.95 -18.33
CA LEU A 108 35.52 27.74 -19.45
C LEU A 108 36.17 26.92 -20.57
N ALA A 109 37.46 27.14 -20.86
CA ALA A 109 38.19 26.32 -21.82
C ALA A 109 38.34 24.87 -21.36
N GLU A 110 38.52 24.62 -20.05
CA GLU A 110 38.49 23.25 -19.51
C GLU A 110 37.10 22.64 -19.61
N LEU A 111 36.04 23.41 -19.33
CA LEU A 111 34.67 22.94 -19.47
C LEU A 111 34.36 22.55 -20.93
N ASP A 112 34.82 23.34 -21.91
CA ASP A 112 34.75 23.01 -23.34
C ASP A 112 35.54 21.72 -23.69
N GLU A 113 36.70 21.50 -23.03
CA GLU A 113 37.51 20.27 -23.21
C GLU A 113 36.86 19.03 -22.59
N VAL A 114 35.95 19.19 -21.63
CA VAL A 114 35.30 18.10 -20.87
C VAL A 114 33.90 17.77 -21.39
N GLU A 115 33.29 18.66 -22.17
CA GLU A 115 31.90 18.55 -22.62
C GLU A 115 31.59 17.22 -23.33
N ASP A 116 32.36 16.85 -24.36
CA ASP A 116 32.16 15.59 -25.10
C ASP A 116 32.39 14.37 -24.19
N ASP A 117 33.51 14.34 -23.43
CA ASP A 117 33.82 13.26 -22.47
C ASP A 117 32.70 13.08 -21.42
N PHE A 118 32.07 14.17 -20.99
CA PHE A 118 31.02 14.16 -19.98
C PHE A 118 29.71 13.62 -20.54
N VAL A 119 29.32 14.04 -21.75
CA VAL A 119 28.13 13.50 -22.42
C VAL A 119 28.30 12.00 -22.67
N ASP A 120 29.45 11.56 -23.20
CA ASP A 120 29.74 10.14 -23.41
C ASP A 120 29.65 9.34 -22.10
N THR A 121 30.19 9.87 -21.00
CA THR A 121 30.13 9.20 -19.68
C THR A 121 28.70 9.13 -19.14
N MET A 122 27.89 10.17 -19.36
CA MET A 122 26.50 10.19 -18.95
C MET A 122 25.64 9.25 -19.81
N GLU A 123 25.89 9.16 -21.11
CA GLU A 123 25.27 8.16 -22.00
C GLU A 123 25.61 6.73 -21.56
N ASP A 124 26.86 6.45 -21.17
CA ASP A 124 27.25 5.16 -20.61
C ASP A 124 26.52 4.88 -19.27
N THR A 125 26.31 5.90 -18.43
CA THR A 125 25.59 5.76 -17.15
C THR A 125 24.10 5.53 -17.36
N ILE A 126 23.49 6.21 -18.33
CA ILE A 126 22.09 5.99 -18.73
C ILE A 126 21.94 4.58 -19.28
N ALA A 127 22.86 4.14 -20.14
CA ALA A 127 22.86 2.77 -20.63
C ALA A 127 23.01 1.77 -19.47
N GLU A 128 23.95 1.92 -18.55
CA GLU A 128 24.03 1.00 -17.40
C GLU A 128 22.72 0.98 -16.58
N ARG A 129 22.07 2.13 -16.36
CA ARG A 129 20.77 2.19 -15.65
C ARG A 129 19.64 1.55 -16.44
N ASP A 130 19.53 1.80 -17.75
CA ASP A 130 18.50 1.19 -18.60
C ASP A 130 18.68 -0.33 -18.68
N TRP A 131 19.92 -0.84 -18.57
CA TRP A 131 20.19 -2.28 -18.54
C TRP A 131 19.87 -2.90 -17.17
N ASP A 132 20.13 -2.18 -16.07
CA ASP A 132 19.68 -2.61 -14.73
C ASP A 132 18.13 -2.58 -14.65
N GLU A 133 17.47 -1.56 -15.22
CA GLU A 133 16.00 -1.45 -15.32
C GLU A 133 15.40 -2.51 -16.27
N GLU A 134 16.07 -2.88 -17.37
CA GLU A 134 15.65 -3.99 -18.24
C GLU A 134 15.86 -5.37 -17.58
N GLU A 135 16.86 -5.54 -16.69
CA GLU A 135 17.04 -6.76 -15.91
C GLU A 135 15.96 -6.87 -14.82
N ASP A 136 15.58 -5.74 -14.19
CA ASP A 136 14.45 -5.65 -13.25
C ASP A 136 13.08 -5.86 -13.96
N GLU A 137 12.86 -5.34 -15.18
CA GLU A 137 11.62 -5.56 -15.96
C GLU A 137 11.54 -6.97 -16.57
N LEU A 138 12.66 -7.60 -16.93
CA LEU A 138 12.69 -9.00 -17.38
C LEU A 138 12.46 -9.98 -16.23
N ASP A 139 12.80 -9.60 -14.98
CA ASP A 139 12.44 -10.36 -13.79
C ASP A 139 10.97 -10.14 -13.40
N GLU A 140 10.33 -8.99 -13.68
CA GLU A 140 8.89 -8.78 -13.40
C GLU A 140 7.94 -9.52 -14.38
N ASP A 141 8.31 -9.69 -15.65
CA ASP A 141 7.48 -10.41 -16.64
C ASP A 141 7.71 -11.96 -16.64
N GLU A 142 8.80 -12.46 -16.04
CA GLU A 142 9.06 -13.91 -15.84
C GLU A 142 8.86 -14.38 -14.38
N ALA A 143 8.71 -13.47 -13.40
CA ALA A 143 8.25 -13.81 -12.06
C ALA A 143 6.74 -14.05 -12.07
N ASP A 144 6.34 -15.29 -12.36
CA ASP A 144 5.44 -16.09 -11.51
C ASP A 144 4.76 -17.24 -12.27
N GLU A 145 5.30 -17.77 -13.38
CA GLU A 145 4.87 -19.10 -13.81
C GLU A 145 5.52 -20.12 -12.87
N GLY A 146 5.00 -20.28 -11.64
CA GLY A 146 5.49 -21.16 -10.56
C GLY A 146 4.44 -22.17 -10.09
N LEU A 147 4.80 -23.22 -9.32
CA LEU A 147 3.75 -24.04 -8.66
C LEU A 147 2.90 -23.19 -7.69
N GLY A 148 3.49 -22.12 -7.16
CA GLY A 148 2.89 -21.23 -6.19
C GLY A 148 1.98 -20.15 -6.77
N ASP A 149 1.93 -20.02 -8.10
CA ASP A 149 1.13 -19.05 -8.84
C ASP A 149 -0.37 -19.28 -8.61
N PHE A 150 -1.08 -18.24 -8.18
CA PHE A 150 -2.53 -18.29 -8.01
C PHE A 150 -3.30 -17.83 -9.27
N GLU A 151 -2.67 -17.13 -10.22
CA GLU A 151 -3.33 -16.57 -11.41
C GLU A 151 -4.06 -17.64 -12.25
N PRO A 152 -3.53 -18.88 -12.45
CA PRO A 152 -4.24 -19.95 -13.12
C PRO A 152 -5.57 -20.36 -12.46
N PHE A 153 -5.77 -19.97 -11.20
CA PHE A 153 -6.95 -20.25 -10.40
C PHE A 153 -7.88 -19.04 -10.23
N ALA A 154 -7.56 -17.85 -10.76
CA ALA A 154 -8.33 -16.61 -10.55
C ALA A 154 -9.83 -16.77 -10.85
N ASP A 155 -10.18 -17.41 -11.97
CA ASP A 155 -11.59 -17.69 -12.34
C ASP A 155 -12.30 -18.61 -11.32
N GLU A 156 -11.59 -19.59 -10.74
CA GLU A 156 -12.15 -20.51 -9.74
C GLU A 156 -12.29 -19.82 -8.38
N ILE A 157 -11.33 -18.96 -8.04
CA ILE A 157 -11.30 -18.13 -6.82
C ILE A 157 -12.46 -17.14 -6.84
N GLY A 158 -12.63 -16.38 -7.92
CA GLY A 158 -13.74 -15.43 -8.09
C GLY A 158 -15.13 -16.10 -8.12
N ALA A 159 -15.19 -17.42 -8.35
CA ALA A 159 -16.42 -18.22 -8.27
C ALA A 159 -16.70 -18.83 -6.89
N LEU A 160 -15.81 -18.64 -5.91
CA LEU A 160 -16.02 -19.12 -4.54
C LEU A 160 -17.20 -18.41 -3.87
N PRO A 161 -17.93 -19.10 -2.98
CA PRO A 161 -18.85 -18.42 -2.07
C PRO A 161 -18.10 -17.42 -1.19
N THR A 162 -18.80 -16.35 -0.77
CA THR A 162 -18.26 -15.33 0.15
C THR A 162 -17.50 -15.96 1.32
N ILE A 163 -16.21 -15.64 1.42
CA ILE A 163 -15.36 -16.02 2.54
C ILE A 163 -15.73 -15.17 3.75
N ARG A 164 -15.88 -15.82 4.91
CA ARG A 164 -16.31 -15.17 6.16
C ARG A 164 -15.15 -15.05 7.15
N LEU A 165 -14.57 -13.86 7.20
CA LEU A 165 -13.42 -13.53 8.04
C LEU A 165 -13.82 -13.43 9.52
N ARG A 166 -12.94 -13.90 10.41
CA ARG A 166 -13.17 -13.84 11.85
C ARG A 166 -12.67 -12.49 12.39
N PRO A 167 -13.26 -11.96 13.47
CA PRO A 167 -12.86 -10.66 13.99
C PRO A 167 -11.41 -10.64 14.47
N ASP A 168 -10.75 -9.50 14.33
CA ASP A 168 -9.33 -9.26 14.59
C ASP A 168 -8.90 -9.76 15.97
N THR A 169 -9.70 -9.58 17.02
CA THR A 169 -9.39 -10.11 18.35
C THR A 169 -9.24 -11.64 18.36
N GLU A 170 -10.05 -12.38 17.60
CA GLU A 170 -9.92 -13.84 17.49
C GLU A 170 -8.69 -14.23 16.67
N LEU A 171 -8.41 -13.48 15.59
CA LEU A 171 -7.24 -13.68 14.74
C LEU A 171 -5.94 -13.39 15.51
N ALA A 172 -5.88 -12.27 16.23
CA ALA A 172 -4.76 -11.88 17.08
C ALA A 172 -4.53 -12.90 18.19
N GLU A 173 -5.60 -13.40 18.83
CA GLU A 173 -5.48 -14.51 19.78
C GLU A 173 -4.88 -15.77 19.15
N ALA A 174 -5.20 -16.07 17.88
CA ALA A 174 -4.61 -17.18 17.13
C ALA A 174 -3.15 -16.92 16.75
N ALA A 175 -2.82 -15.72 16.27
CA ALA A 175 -1.48 -15.27 15.92
C ALA A 175 -0.51 -15.35 17.12
N ARG A 176 -0.95 -14.97 18.33
CA ARG A 176 -0.16 -15.16 19.57
C ARG A 176 0.18 -16.61 19.89
N ARG A 177 -0.55 -17.58 19.31
CA ARG A 177 -0.30 -19.03 19.48
C ARG A 177 0.56 -19.62 18.35
N VAL A 178 0.94 -18.83 17.35
CA VAL A 178 1.80 -19.26 16.24
C VAL A 178 3.17 -19.64 16.78
N THR A 179 3.54 -20.90 16.57
CA THR A 179 4.75 -21.47 17.16
C THR A 179 6.03 -21.01 16.45
N LEU A 180 5.98 -20.81 15.13
CA LEU A 180 7.15 -20.38 14.36
C LEU A 180 7.58 -18.95 14.73
N ILE A 181 6.64 -18.01 14.90
CA ILE A 181 6.94 -16.65 15.37
C ILE A 181 7.58 -16.68 16.77
N ALA A 182 7.05 -17.50 17.69
CA ALA A 182 7.65 -17.67 19.01
C ALA A 182 9.07 -18.27 18.94
N GLN A 183 9.33 -19.20 18.02
CA GLN A 183 10.64 -19.80 17.80
C GLN A 183 11.63 -18.80 17.16
N ALA A 184 11.19 -18.02 16.17
CA ALA A 184 11.96 -16.95 15.54
C ALA A 184 12.38 -15.89 16.56
N ARG A 185 11.43 -15.48 17.42
CA ARG A 185 11.69 -14.59 18.56
C ARG A 185 12.71 -15.17 19.54
N ASP A 186 12.56 -16.43 19.93
CA ASP A 186 13.49 -17.07 20.87
C ASP A 186 14.89 -17.25 20.25
N LEU A 187 14.98 -17.54 18.94
CA LEU A 187 16.23 -17.54 18.18
C LEU A 187 16.87 -16.16 18.19
N ALA A 188 16.09 -15.10 17.91
CA ALA A 188 16.57 -13.74 17.89
C ALA A 188 17.14 -13.31 19.27
N LEU A 189 16.43 -13.64 20.36
CA LEU A 189 16.92 -13.41 21.72
C LEU A 189 18.20 -14.19 22.05
N TRP A 190 18.37 -15.40 21.48
CA TRP A 190 19.60 -16.18 21.62
C TRP A 190 20.77 -15.57 20.84
N VAL A 191 20.52 -15.01 19.65
CA VAL A 191 21.49 -14.24 18.85
C VAL A 191 21.95 -13.00 19.61
N GLY A 192 21.03 -12.30 20.29
CA GLY A 192 21.38 -11.13 21.09
C GLY A 192 22.00 -10.01 20.25
N THR A 193 22.77 -9.12 20.87
CA THR A 193 23.31 -7.92 20.20
C THR A 193 24.75 -8.13 19.72
N GLY A 194 25.02 -7.70 18.48
CA GLY A 194 26.35 -7.66 17.88
C GLY A 194 26.95 -9.05 17.64
N ARG A 195 26.13 -10.04 17.30
CA ARG A 195 26.61 -11.38 16.97
C ARG A 195 27.40 -11.30 15.69
N LYS A 196 28.67 -11.73 15.74
CA LYS A 196 29.49 -11.85 14.53
C LYS A 196 28.98 -12.98 13.65
N VAL A 197 28.85 -12.69 12.36
CA VAL A 197 28.51 -13.67 11.32
C VAL A 197 29.69 -13.84 10.36
N GLY A 198 29.88 -15.04 9.81
CA GLY A 198 30.93 -15.32 8.84
C GLY A 198 30.50 -15.05 7.40
N GLU A 199 31.48 -14.85 6.51
CA GLU A 199 31.24 -14.58 5.07
C GLU A 199 30.60 -15.78 4.32
N GLU A 200 31.00 -17.01 4.66
CA GLU A 200 30.49 -18.25 4.01
C GLU A 200 29.48 -19.02 4.88
N THR A 201 29.51 -18.81 6.20
CA THR A 201 28.61 -19.46 7.16
C THR A 201 28.26 -18.46 8.24
N LEU A 202 26.97 -18.15 8.39
CA LEU A 202 26.51 -17.14 9.35
C LEU A 202 26.84 -17.54 10.80
N LEU A 203 26.71 -18.83 11.13
CA LEU A 203 27.04 -19.41 12.44
C LEU A 203 27.98 -20.61 12.27
N THR A 204 28.85 -20.84 13.25
CA THR A 204 29.68 -22.05 13.30
C THR A 204 28.84 -23.29 13.64
N GLU A 205 29.28 -24.49 13.24
CA GLU A 205 28.61 -25.76 13.59
C GLU A 205 28.34 -25.88 15.11
N SER A 206 29.28 -25.43 15.94
CA SER A 206 29.11 -25.44 17.40
C SER A 206 28.02 -24.49 17.90
N GLU A 207 27.85 -23.35 17.24
CA GLU A 207 26.81 -22.37 17.56
C GLU A 207 25.44 -22.86 17.09
N VAL A 208 25.37 -23.50 15.92
CA VAL A 208 24.15 -24.17 15.44
C VAL A 208 23.73 -25.27 16.41
N ASP A 209 24.65 -26.15 16.82
CA ASP A 209 24.39 -27.20 17.81
C ASP A 209 23.96 -26.64 19.19
N GLU A 210 24.45 -25.46 19.55
CA GLU A 210 24.05 -24.76 20.76
C GLU A 210 22.64 -24.17 20.62
N ALA A 211 22.34 -23.50 19.52
CA ALA A 211 21.03 -22.94 19.23
C ALA A 211 19.96 -24.03 19.19
N VAL A 212 20.16 -25.10 18.42
CA VAL A 212 19.24 -26.24 18.32
C VAL A 212 18.92 -26.82 19.70
N ARG A 213 19.95 -27.03 20.55
CA ARG A 213 19.76 -27.53 21.92
C ARG A 213 19.05 -26.53 22.84
N THR A 214 19.32 -25.24 22.68
CA THR A 214 18.78 -24.19 23.55
C THR A 214 17.31 -23.90 23.22
N LEU A 215 16.99 -23.85 21.93
CA LEU A 215 15.65 -23.59 21.40
C LEU A 215 14.77 -24.84 21.36
N GLY A 216 15.36 -26.04 21.53
CA GLY A 216 14.63 -27.30 21.50
C GLY A 216 14.16 -27.70 20.11
N LEU A 217 14.88 -27.27 19.07
CA LEU A 217 14.57 -27.61 17.68
C LEU A 217 14.87 -29.10 17.41
N PRO A 218 14.08 -29.76 16.53
CA PRO A 218 14.26 -31.18 16.25
C PRO A 218 15.56 -31.48 15.48
N ASP A 219 15.97 -30.59 14.59
CA ASP A 219 17.24 -30.65 13.87
C ASP A 219 17.72 -29.24 13.46
N ALA A 220 18.91 -29.20 12.86
CA ALA A 220 19.58 -27.98 12.43
C ALA A 220 19.09 -27.44 11.08
N ARG A 221 18.30 -28.21 10.30
CA ARG A 221 17.88 -27.78 8.95
C ARG A 221 16.96 -26.57 9.04
N ASN A 222 16.04 -26.60 9.99
CA ASN A 222 15.07 -25.52 10.16
C ASN A 222 15.66 -24.25 10.80
N ILE A 223 16.95 -24.23 11.19
CA ILE A 223 17.51 -23.05 11.85
C ILE A 223 17.61 -21.86 10.88
N TRP A 224 17.90 -22.12 9.60
CA TRP A 224 18.05 -21.06 8.61
C TRP A 224 16.71 -20.50 8.19
N ASN A 225 15.69 -21.35 8.02
CA ASN A 225 14.33 -20.90 7.74
C ASN A 225 13.76 -20.10 8.93
N LEU A 226 14.07 -20.51 10.17
CA LEU A 226 13.74 -19.71 11.36
C LEU A 226 14.55 -18.41 11.48
N TRP A 227 15.79 -18.40 10.99
CA TRP A 227 16.62 -17.19 10.97
C TRP A 227 16.06 -16.19 9.97
N ASN A 228 15.75 -16.63 8.75
CA ASN A 228 15.13 -15.79 7.72
C ASN A 228 13.77 -15.30 8.19
N LEU A 229 12.95 -16.17 8.77
CA LEU A 229 11.69 -15.74 9.40
C LEU A 229 11.90 -14.67 10.49
N ALA A 230 12.96 -14.77 11.30
CA ALA A 230 13.26 -13.75 12.29
C ALA A 230 13.73 -12.42 11.67
N ILE A 231 14.31 -12.44 10.47
CA ILE A 231 14.62 -11.24 9.69
C ILE A 231 13.33 -10.65 9.10
N ASP A 232 12.48 -11.48 8.49
CA ASP A 232 11.20 -11.05 7.89
C ASP A 232 10.29 -10.43 8.95
N LEU A 233 10.25 -11.00 10.15
CA LEU A 233 9.51 -10.46 11.31
C LEU A 233 10.19 -9.27 11.99
N GLU A 234 11.31 -8.77 11.44
CA GLU A 234 12.14 -7.70 11.99
C GLU A 234 12.66 -7.96 13.42
N PHE A 235 12.64 -9.21 13.89
CA PHE A 235 13.21 -9.57 15.18
C PHE A 235 14.74 -9.58 15.19
N LEU A 236 15.33 -9.78 14.02
CA LEU A 236 16.76 -9.69 13.75
C LEU A 236 17.02 -8.67 12.64
N ALA A 237 18.09 -7.90 12.79
CA ALA A 237 18.54 -6.98 11.76
C ALA A 237 20.08 -6.94 11.69
N PRO A 238 20.66 -6.69 10.51
CA PRO A 238 22.07 -6.36 10.38
C PRO A 238 22.44 -5.12 11.23
N ASP A 239 23.53 -5.21 11.98
CA ASP A 239 24.06 -4.16 12.85
C ASP A 239 25.54 -3.93 12.53
N GLY A 240 25.84 -3.57 11.29
CA GLY A 240 27.19 -3.40 10.74
C GLY A 240 27.52 -4.40 9.63
N ASP A 241 28.77 -4.40 9.18
CA ASP A 241 29.20 -5.18 8.00
C ASP A 241 29.27 -6.70 8.25
N ASP A 242 29.56 -7.13 9.50
CA ASP A 242 29.77 -8.54 9.87
C ASP A 242 29.01 -8.93 11.14
N THR A 243 27.94 -8.20 11.47
CA THR A 243 27.20 -8.37 12.71
C THR A 243 25.70 -8.30 12.54
N VAL A 244 24.98 -9.13 13.30
CA VAL A 244 23.52 -9.15 13.40
C VAL A 244 23.12 -8.93 14.86
N SER A 245 22.05 -8.17 15.07
CA SER A 245 21.51 -7.84 16.38
C SER A 245 20.04 -8.15 16.46
N VAL A 246 19.61 -8.59 17.63
CA VAL A 246 18.19 -8.62 18.02
C VAL A 246 17.62 -7.22 18.12
N ASP A 247 16.42 -7.02 17.60
CA ASP A 247 15.68 -5.78 17.80
C ASP A 247 15.26 -5.59 19.27
N SER A 248 15.14 -4.34 19.70
CA SER A 248 14.75 -4.02 21.08
C SER A 248 13.36 -4.50 21.46
N ASP A 249 12.42 -4.52 20.52
CA ASP A 249 11.01 -4.82 20.76
C ASP A 249 10.70 -6.31 20.62
N THR A 250 11.61 -7.11 20.07
CA THR A 250 11.51 -8.59 19.99
C THR A 250 11.14 -9.26 21.32
N SER A 251 11.65 -8.72 22.43
CA SER A 251 11.36 -9.27 23.76
C SER A 251 9.90 -9.11 24.19
N ALA A 252 9.19 -8.12 23.62
CA ALA A 252 7.80 -7.81 23.90
C ALA A 252 6.81 -8.76 23.24
N TRP A 253 7.22 -9.54 22.23
CA TRP A 253 6.35 -10.56 21.64
C TRP A 253 5.93 -11.63 22.67
N PRO A 254 4.63 -12.01 22.73
CA PRO A 254 3.52 -11.44 21.97
C PRO A 254 3.09 -10.06 22.47
N PHE A 255 2.80 -9.13 21.56
CA PHE A 255 2.39 -7.76 21.89
C PHE A 255 1.03 -7.71 22.60
N GLU A 256 0.82 -6.63 23.37
CA GLU A 256 -0.42 -6.40 24.13
C GLU A 256 -1.57 -5.93 23.24
N ASP A 257 -1.28 -5.12 22.21
CA ASP A 257 -2.25 -4.65 21.23
C ASP A 257 -2.57 -5.75 20.21
N ASP A 258 -3.80 -5.80 19.72
CA ASP A 258 -4.22 -6.81 18.74
C ASP A 258 -3.73 -6.45 17.34
N ASP A 259 -3.69 -5.16 16.99
CA ASP A 259 -3.27 -4.66 15.68
C ASP A 259 -1.77 -4.93 15.50
N ASP A 260 -0.94 -4.57 16.50
CA ASP A 260 0.51 -4.86 16.49
C ASP A 260 0.82 -6.36 16.32
N VAL A 261 -0.05 -7.25 16.83
CA VAL A 261 0.10 -8.70 16.70
C VAL A 261 -0.21 -9.17 15.29
N LEU A 262 -1.28 -8.64 14.69
CA LEU A 262 -1.68 -8.99 13.33
C LEU A 262 -0.68 -8.43 12.32
N ASP A 263 -0.22 -7.20 12.49
CA ASP A 263 0.81 -6.57 11.65
C ASP A 263 2.08 -7.42 11.61
N ALA A 264 2.60 -7.82 12.77
CA ALA A 264 3.78 -8.68 12.83
C ALA A 264 3.53 -10.08 12.22
N TRP A 265 2.33 -10.64 12.36
CA TRP A 265 2.02 -11.93 11.73
C TRP A 265 1.88 -11.82 10.20
N MET A 266 1.27 -10.73 9.70
CA MET A 266 1.16 -10.45 8.27
C MET A 266 2.54 -10.19 7.64
N LEU A 267 3.44 -9.48 8.34
CA LEU A 267 4.78 -9.20 7.85
C LEU A 267 5.57 -10.48 7.50
N GLY A 268 5.40 -11.55 8.29
CA GLY A 268 6.04 -12.83 8.01
C GLY A 268 5.32 -13.72 7.00
N LEU A 269 4.22 -13.28 6.37
CA LEU A 269 3.40 -14.14 5.50
C LEU A 269 4.12 -14.58 4.22
N HIS A 270 5.05 -13.79 3.70
CA HIS A 270 5.88 -14.22 2.55
C HIS A 270 6.89 -15.33 2.92
N SER A 271 7.10 -15.61 4.21
CA SER A 271 7.97 -16.71 4.66
C SER A 271 7.37 -18.11 4.48
N LEU A 272 6.12 -18.22 3.98
CA LEU A 272 5.44 -19.50 3.81
C LEU A 272 6.22 -20.46 2.90
N ASP A 273 6.93 -19.93 1.89
CA ASP A 273 7.70 -20.72 0.94
C ASP A 273 8.92 -21.41 1.57
N TYR A 274 9.33 -20.98 2.78
CA TYR A 274 10.34 -21.71 3.56
C TYR A 274 9.85 -23.09 4.03
N GLY A 275 8.57 -23.41 3.82
CA GLY A 275 8.01 -24.75 3.98
C GLY A 275 8.30 -25.70 2.81
N ASP A 276 8.76 -25.17 1.68
CA ASP A 276 9.04 -25.98 0.50
C ASP A 276 10.19 -26.97 0.72
N PRO A 277 10.20 -28.12 0.03
CA PRO A 277 11.20 -29.15 0.25
C PRO A 277 12.59 -28.74 -0.26
N GLU A 278 13.54 -28.58 0.66
CA GLU A 278 14.97 -28.43 0.32
C GLU A 278 15.62 -29.80 0.06
N LEU A 279 16.25 -29.96 -1.10
CA LEU A 279 16.94 -31.17 -1.53
C LEU A 279 18.46 -30.95 -1.64
N ASP A 280 19.23 -32.04 -1.70
CA ASP A 280 20.69 -31.98 -1.90
C ASP A 280 21.09 -31.43 -3.28
N ASP A 281 20.14 -31.35 -4.21
CA ASP A 281 20.31 -30.90 -5.59
C ASP A 281 19.45 -29.64 -5.80
N ASP A 282 20.11 -28.55 -6.18
CA ASP A 282 19.47 -27.22 -6.29
C ASP A 282 18.42 -27.19 -7.41
N ASP A 283 18.67 -27.89 -8.53
CA ASP A 283 17.72 -27.96 -9.66
C ASP A 283 16.44 -28.72 -9.23
N LEU A 284 16.60 -29.79 -8.46
CA LEU A 284 15.44 -30.52 -7.91
C LEU A 284 14.71 -29.71 -6.83
N THR A 285 15.41 -28.87 -6.08
CA THR A 285 14.79 -27.97 -5.09
C THR A 285 13.93 -26.93 -5.81
N LEU A 286 14.47 -26.31 -6.86
CA LEU A 286 13.76 -25.32 -7.67
C LEU A 286 12.48 -25.91 -8.31
N ALA A 287 12.54 -27.16 -8.79
CA ALA A 287 11.39 -27.87 -9.36
C ALA A 287 10.22 -28.13 -8.38
N LEU A 288 10.42 -27.91 -7.07
CA LEU A 288 9.37 -27.99 -6.04
C LEU A 288 9.08 -26.63 -5.39
N SER A 289 9.68 -25.54 -5.88
CA SER A 289 9.41 -24.18 -5.40
C SER A 289 7.95 -23.80 -5.63
N GLY A 290 7.32 -23.15 -4.64
CA GLY A 290 5.90 -22.77 -4.64
C GLY A 290 4.95 -23.88 -4.20
N LEU A 291 5.44 -25.06 -3.80
CA LEU A 291 4.59 -26.19 -3.39
C LEU A 291 3.70 -25.85 -2.18
N THR A 292 4.16 -24.98 -1.29
CA THR A 292 3.42 -24.54 -0.10
C THR A 292 2.18 -23.74 -0.49
N ARG A 293 2.33 -22.74 -1.35
CA ARG A 293 1.23 -21.95 -1.92
C ARG A 293 0.29 -22.83 -2.75
N ALA A 294 0.85 -23.72 -3.59
CA ALA A 294 0.11 -24.69 -4.39
C ALA A 294 -0.83 -25.56 -3.55
N LEU A 295 -0.41 -25.95 -2.34
CA LEU A 295 -1.23 -26.68 -1.40
C LEU A 295 -2.35 -25.80 -0.82
N LEU A 296 -2.04 -24.58 -0.37
CA LEU A 296 -3.00 -23.67 0.24
C LEU A 296 -4.17 -23.37 -0.71
N ILE A 297 -3.88 -23.01 -1.96
CA ILE A 297 -4.91 -22.67 -2.93
C ILE A 297 -5.84 -23.86 -3.20
N ARG A 298 -5.30 -25.08 -3.30
CA ARG A 298 -6.09 -26.30 -3.47
C ARG A 298 -6.94 -26.64 -2.26
N VAL A 299 -6.55 -26.24 -1.05
CA VAL A 299 -7.39 -26.39 0.14
C VAL A 299 -8.50 -25.34 0.15
N LEU A 300 -8.21 -24.09 -0.23
CA LEU A 300 -9.21 -23.02 -0.37
C LEU A 300 -10.30 -23.40 -1.37
N LEU A 301 -9.91 -23.78 -2.59
CA LEU A 301 -10.82 -24.20 -3.66
C LEU A 301 -11.69 -25.41 -3.28
N ALA A 302 -11.26 -26.23 -2.32
CA ALA A 302 -12.03 -27.34 -1.77
C ALA A 302 -13.00 -26.94 -0.64
N GLY A 303 -13.14 -25.65 -0.33
CA GLY A 303 -13.96 -25.13 0.77
C GLY A 303 -13.24 -25.17 2.12
N GLY A 304 -11.91 -25.14 2.12
CA GLY A 304 -11.07 -25.01 3.32
C GLY A 304 -10.69 -26.33 4.00
N THR A 305 -11.03 -27.50 3.44
CA THR A 305 -10.57 -28.80 3.97
C THR A 305 -10.37 -29.82 2.85
N ARG A 306 -9.25 -30.56 2.89
CA ARG A 306 -8.93 -31.57 1.88
C ARG A 306 -8.15 -32.76 2.46
N PRO A 307 -8.31 -33.99 1.93
CA PRO A 307 -7.46 -35.10 2.31
C PRO A 307 -6.02 -34.91 1.81
N VAL A 308 -5.03 -35.08 2.69
CA VAL A 308 -3.59 -35.01 2.38
C VAL A 308 -3.23 -36.04 1.32
N SER A 309 -3.83 -37.23 1.34
CA SER A 309 -3.62 -38.23 0.29
C SER A 309 -4.07 -37.76 -1.09
N SER A 310 -5.15 -36.97 -1.18
CA SER A 310 -5.64 -36.41 -2.46
C SER A 310 -4.71 -35.32 -2.96
N LEU A 311 -4.35 -34.37 -2.08
CA LEU A 311 -3.40 -33.31 -2.38
C LEU A 311 -2.07 -33.86 -2.87
N ARG A 312 -1.60 -34.96 -2.27
CA ARG A 312 -0.36 -35.62 -2.69
C ARG A 312 -0.40 -36.13 -4.12
N GLU A 313 -1.50 -36.72 -4.56
CA GLU A 313 -1.63 -37.21 -5.93
C GLU A 313 -1.69 -36.04 -6.92
N GLU A 314 -2.48 -35.02 -6.61
CA GLU A 314 -2.69 -33.85 -7.47
C GLU A 314 -1.44 -32.96 -7.58
N LEU A 315 -0.74 -32.71 -6.47
CA LEU A 315 0.47 -31.88 -6.45
C LEU A 315 1.67 -32.61 -7.07
N ALA A 316 1.71 -33.94 -7.01
CA ALA A 316 2.73 -34.71 -7.74
C ALA A 316 2.54 -34.61 -9.26
N GLU A 317 1.28 -34.62 -9.72
CA GLU A 317 0.95 -34.40 -11.13
C GLU A 317 1.27 -32.96 -11.54
N ALA A 318 0.87 -31.97 -10.75
CA ALA A 318 1.18 -30.57 -11.00
C ALA A 318 2.70 -30.31 -11.09
N ALA A 319 3.49 -30.82 -10.13
CA ALA A 319 4.95 -30.70 -10.17
C ALA A 319 5.55 -31.29 -11.45
N ALA A 320 5.07 -32.47 -11.88
CA ALA A 320 5.55 -33.14 -13.09
C ALA A 320 5.10 -32.48 -14.40
N GLU A 321 3.99 -31.72 -14.38
CA GLU A 321 3.51 -30.94 -15.52
C GLU A 321 4.23 -29.59 -15.63
N TYR A 322 4.53 -29.00 -14.47
CA TYR A 322 5.17 -27.69 -14.34
C TYR A 322 6.65 -27.73 -14.77
N ASP A 323 7.42 -28.66 -14.20
CA ASP A 323 8.87 -28.75 -14.40
C ASP A 323 9.28 -30.15 -14.89
N ASP A 324 10.23 -30.23 -15.83
CA ASP A 324 10.65 -31.51 -16.40
C ASP A 324 11.41 -32.40 -15.40
N LEU A 325 11.97 -31.81 -14.35
CA LEU A 325 12.55 -32.46 -13.19
C LEU A 325 11.54 -32.70 -12.07
N GLY A 326 10.34 -32.12 -12.10
CA GLY A 326 9.38 -32.15 -10.99
C GLY A 326 8.99 -33.57 -10.54
N ALA A 327 8.85 -34.53 -11.47
CA ALA A 327 8.60 -35.93 -11.12
C ALA A 327 9.80 -36.59 -10.39
N ASP A 328 11.02 -36.26 -10.80
CA ASP A 328 12.25 -36.77 -10.19
C ASP A 328 12.49 -36.10 -8.82
N ALA A 329 12.23 -34.79 -8.72
CA ALA A 329 12.29 -34.02 -7.49
C ALA A 329 11.29 -34.55 -6.45
N TRP A 330 10.03 -34.76 -6.84
CA TRP A 330 9.00 -35.34 -5.97
C TRP A 330 9.43 -36.72 -5.43
N ALA A 331 10.02 -37.55 -6.29
CA ALA A 331 10.53 -38.86 -5.90
C ALA A 331 11.75 -38.77 -4.96
N ALA A 332 12.65 -37.80 -5.19
CA ALA A 332 13.85 -37.57 -4.38
C ALA A 332 13.50 -37.07 -2.97
N ALA A 333 12.53 -36.17 -2.86
CA ALA A 333 11.99 -35.65 -1.60
C ALA A 333 11.31 -36.74 -0.74
N GLY A 334 10.73 -37.76 -1.37
CA GLY A 334 10.06 -38.89 -0.71
C GLY A 334 8.68 -38.54 -0.13
N ASP A 335 8.63 -37.63 0.85
CA ASP A 335 7.38 -37.04 1.37
C ASP A 335 7.46 -35.50 1.34
N PRO A 336 7.32 -34.87 0.16
CA PRO A 336 7.41 -33.41 0.00
C PRO A 336 6.46 -32.65 0.92
N LEU A 337 5.23 -33.16 1.08
CA LEU A 337 4.20 -32.46 1.86
C LEU A 337 4.46 -32.48 3.37
N ALA A 338 5.42 -33.27 3.87
CA ALA A 338 5.72 -33.30 5.29
C ALA A 338 6.34 -31.99 5.79
N SER A 339 7.27 -31.37 5.03
CA SER A 339 7.85 -30.07 5.39
C SER A 339 6.81 -28.96 5.25
N VAL A 340 6.09 -28.95 4.13
CA VAL A 340 5.02 -27.99 3.83
C VAL A 340 3.98 -27.95 4.94
N LEU A 341 3.40 -29.11 5.30
CA LEU A 341 2.38 -29.19 6.34
C LEU A 341 2.92 -28.84 7.72
N ALA A 342 4.19 -29.18 8.02
CA ALA A 342 4.82 -28.80 9.29
C ALA A 342 5.00 -27.28 9.40
N TRP A 343 5.43 -26.63 8.31
CA TRP A 343 5.61 -25.19 8.26
C TRP A 343 4.27 -24.46 8.35
N LEU A 344 3.29 -24.81 7.51
CA LEU A 344 1.95 -24.22 7.54
C LEU A 344 1.25 -24.42 8.89
N THR A 345 1.40 -25.58 9.53
CA THR A 345 0.86 -25.80 10.88
C THR A 345 1.59 -24.95 11.92
N GLY A 346 2.91 -24.85 11.79
CA GLY A 346 3.76 -24.07 12.68
C GLY A 346 3.50 -22.57 12.60
N TYR A 347 3.14 -22.07 11.41
CA TYR A 347 2.76 -20.68 11.11
C TYR A 347 1.29 -20.39 11.38
N GLY A 348 0.50 -21.42 11.71
CA GLY A 348 -0.92 -21.29 12.05
C GLY A 348 -1.87 -21.22 10.86
N MET A 349 -1.40 -21.46 9.63
CA MET A 349 -2.23 -21.43 8.41
C MET A 349 -3.20 -22.62 8.35
N VAL A 350 -2.75 -23.80 8.76
CA VAL A 350 -3.55 -25.03 8.68
C VAL A 350 -3.52 -25.84 9.97
N THR A 351 -4.50 -26.73 10.12
CA THR A 351 -4.46 -27.84 11.07
C THR A 351 -4.50 -29.15 10.31
N VAL A 352 -3.84 -30.18 10.86
CA VAL A 352 -3.85 -31.53 10.28
C VAL A 352 -4.42 -32.52 11.30
N GLU A 353 -5.56 -33.12 10.96
CA GLU A 353 -6.22 -34.16 11.76
C GLU A 353 -6.32 -35.47 10.97
N GLY A 354 -5.44 -36.42 11.30
CA GLY A 354 -5.37 -37.68 10.58
C GLY A 354 -4.89 -37.48 9.15
N ASP A 355 -5.79 -37.64 8.18
CA ASP A 355 -5.54 -37.41 6.76
C ASP A 355 -6.18 -36.11 6.26
N ALA A 356 -6.84 -35.33 7.11
CA ALA A 356 -7.46 -34.07 6.69
C ALA A 356 -6.54 -32.88 7.02
N VAL A 357 -6.28 -32.02 6.05
CA VAL A 357 -5.74 -30.67 6.25
C VAL A 357 -6.88 -29.66 6.14
N THR A 358 -6.94 -28.71 7.07
CA THR A 358 -8.00 -27.71 7.17
C THR A 358 -7.38 -26.33 7.37
N LEU A 359 -7.78 -25.33 6.57
CA LEU A 359 -7.43 -23.94 6.80
C LEU A 359 -7.96 -23.48 8.16
N THR A 360 -7.12 -22.80 8.93
CA THR A 360 -7.58 -22.11 10.14
C THR A 360 -8.21 -20.77 9.74
N PRO A 361 -8.96 -20.10 10.63
CA PRO A 361 -9.39 -18.72 10.38
C PRO A 361 -8.22 -17.77 10.05
N LEU A 362 -7.10 -17.93 10.76
CA LEU A 362 -5.88 -17.16 10.52
C LEU A 362 -5.28 -17.47 9.14
N GLY A 363 -5.29 -18.73 8.72
CA GLY A 363 -4.83 -19.12 7.38
C GLY A 363 -5.75 -18.68 6.26
N THR A 364 -7.05 -18.58 6.51
CA THR A 364 -8.00 -17.97 5.57
C THR A 364 -7.74 -16.48 5.43
N GLU A 365 -7.52 -15.75 6.52
CA GLU A 365 -7.13 -14.34 6.48
C GLU A 365 -5.86 -14.14 5.64
N GLY A 366 -4.82 -14.93 5.92
CA GLY A 366 -3.55 -14.80 5.22
C GLY A 366 -3.67 -15.12 3.74
N LEU A 367 -4.46 -16.12 3.37
CA LEU A 367 -4.66 -16.41 1.95
C LEU A 367 -5.47 -15.32 1.23
N VAL A 368 -6.40 -14.64 1.92
CA VAL A 368 -7.06 -13.45 1.34
C VAL A 368 -6.04 -12.34 1.10
N HIS A 369 -5.13 -12.09 2.04
CA HIS A 369 -4.06 -11.11 1.85
C HIS A 369 -3.12 -11.47 0.70
N LEU A 370 -2.67 -12.72 0.60
CA LEU A 370 -1.80 -13.14 -0.50
C LEU A 370 -2.48 -13.02 -1.87
N LEU A 371 -3.79 -13.26 -1.94
CA LEU A 371 -4.55 -13.08 -3.19
C LEU A 371 -4.72 -11.60 -3.54
N ASP A 372 -4.92 -10.74 -2.55
CA ASP A 372 -4.97 -9.28 -2.73
C ASP A 372 -3.62 -8.72 -3.22
N ASP A 373 -2.50 -9.23 -2.67
CA ASP A 373 -1.14 -8.88 -3.12
C ASP A 373 -0.89 -9.24 -4.60
N GLU A 374 -1.56 -10.27 -5.12
CA GLU A 374 -1.50 -10.72 -6.52
C GLU A 374 -2.62 -10.11 -7.40
N ASP A 375 -3.37 -9.11 -6.91
CA ASP A 375 -4.51 -8.48 -7.59
C ASP A 375 -5.63 -9.48 -7.99
N ILE A 376 -5.74 -10.62 -7.29
CA ILE A 376 -6.76 -11.64 -7.55
C ILE A 376 -8.02 -11.38 -6.71
N GLU A 377 -9.12 -11.07 -7.42
CA GLU A 377 -10.41 -10.77 -6.78
C GLU A 377 -10.99 -11.97 -6.01
N ILE A 378 -11.20 -11.79 -4.70
CA ILE A 378 -11.93 -12.73 -3.84
C ILE A 378 -12.99 -12.01 -3.00
N ASP A 379 -14.20 -12.56 -2.94
CA ASP A 379 -15.29 -12.02 -2.10
C ASP A 379 -15.08 -12.41 -0.63
N ALA A 380 -14.30 -11.63 0.09
CA ALA A 380 -14.05 -11.79 1.52
C ALA A 380 -14.77 -10.70 2.34
N ARG A 381 -15.55 -11.12 3.33
CA ARG A 381 -16.33 -10.22 4.20
C ARG A 381 -16.24 -10.64 5.65
N PRO A 382 -16.44 -9.73 6.62
CA PRO A 382 -16.59 -10.10 8.02
C PRO A 382 -17.68 -11.16 8.21
N ALA A 383 -17.46 -12.06 9.15
CA ALA A 383 -18.49 -13.00 9.56
C ALA A 383 -19.72 -12.24 10.10
N ILE A 384 -20.93 -12.74 9.85
CA ILE A 384 -22.19 -12.03 10.15
C ILE A 384 -22.32 -11.63 11.63
N ASP A 385 -21.76 -12.43 12.54
CA ASP A 385 -21.73 -12.17 13.98
C ASP A 385 -20.69 -11.12 14.40
N ALA A 386 -19.68 -10.87 13.56
CA ALA A 386 -18.65 -9.84 13.73
C ALA A 386 -18.93 -8.55 12.93
N MET A 387 -19.67 -8.66 11.83
CA MET A 387 -19.96 -7.58 10.89
C MET A 387 -20.65 -6.40 11.59
N THR A 388 -20.02 -5.23 11.50
CA THR A 388 -20.57 -3.98 12.03
C THR A 388 -21.68 -3.44 11.12
N ALA A 389 -22.42 -2.44 11.61
CA ALA A 389 -23.39 -1.75 10.76
C ALA A 389 -22.71 -0.93 9.65
N LEU A 390 -21.50 -0.42 9.91
CA LEU A 390 -20.73 0.30 8.91
C LEU A 390 -20.25 -0.65 7.81
N ASP A 391 -19.68 -1.79 8.17
CA ASP A 391 -19.25 -2.82 7.21
C ASP A 391 -20.40 -3.18 6.26
N LEU A 392 -21.57 -3.49 6.82
CA LEU A 392 -22.75 -3.86 6.04
C LEU A 392 -23.16 -2.76 5.04
N LEU A 393 -23.09 -1.49 5.46
CA LEU A 393 -23.42 -0.36 4.59
C LEU A 393 -22.38 -0.23 3.48
N SER A 394 -21.09 -0.24 3.82
CA SER A 394 -19.99 -0.12 2.88
C SER A 394 -20.02 -1.23 1.82
N PHE A 395 -20.13 -2.50 2.22
CA PHE A 395 -20.17 -3.62 1.26
C PHE A 395 -21.41 -3.59 0.37
N SER A 396 -22.55 -3.08 0.87
CA SER A 396 -23.78 -3.03 0.07
C SER A 396 -23.70 -2.10 -1.15
N ALA A 397 -22.68 -1.25 -1.26
CA ALA A 397 -22.46 -0.37 -2.40
C ALA A 397 -22.08 -1.12 -3.68
N ASP A 398 -21.31 -2.18 -3.54
CA ASP A 398 -20.72 -2.94 -4.64
C ASP A 398 -21.50 -4.22 -4.97
N MET A 399 -22.56 -4.49 -4.20
CA MET A 399 -23.41 -5.66 -4.33
C MET A 399 -24.64 -5.41 -5.21
N SER A 400 -25.18 -6.47 -5.81
CA SER A 400 -26.51 -6.40 -6.40
C SER A 400 -27.59 -6.21 -5.30
N GLU A 401 -28.75 -5.68 -5.69
CA GLU A 401 -29.88 -5.46 -4.75
C GLU A 401 -30.31 -6.77 -4.05
N GLU A 402 -30.30 -7.90 -4.78
CA GLU A 402 -30.65 -9.21 -4.22
C GLU A 402 -29.62 -9.69 -3.19
N GLU A 403 -28.33 -9.56 -3.48
CA GLU A 403 -27.25 -9.94 -2.56
C GLU A 403 -27.25 -9.03 -1.32
N ALA A 404 -27.44 -7.72 -1.49
CA ALA A 404 -27.50 -6.78 -0.37
C ALA A 404 -28.70 -7.07 0.56
N ASP A 405 -29.85 -7.44 0.01
CA ASP A 405 -31.03 -7.86 0.78
C ASP A 405 -30.77 -9.16 1.56
N GLU A 406 -30.10 -10.15 0.95
CA GLU A 406 -29.73 -11.40 1.61
C GLU A 406 -28.72 -11.16 2.76
N GLU A 407 -27.72 -10.32 2.52
CA GLU A 407 -26.70 -9.95 3.50
C GLU A 407 -27.32 -9.20 4.70
N PHE A 408 -28.18 -8.21 4.42
CA PHE A 408 -28.92 -7.50 5.46
C PHE A 408 -29.83 -8.45 6.25
N ALA A 409 -30.52 -9.38 5.59
CA ALA A 409 -31.36 -10.36 6.27
C ALA A 409 -30.55 -11.28 7.20
N ALA A 410 -29.35 -11.72 6.78
CA ALA A 410 -28.45 -12.51 7.61
C ALA A 410 -27.96 -11.70 8.82
N TRP A 411 -27.51 -10.46 8.61
CA TRP A 411 -27.07 -9.56 9.66
C TRP A 411 -28.18 -9.26 10.69
N LEU A 412 -29.40 -9.00 10.21
CA LEU A 412 -30.57 -8.72 11.03
C LEU A 412 -31.02 -9.95 11.82
N ALA A 413 -30.85 -11.17 11.30
CA ALA A 413 -31.27 -12.41 11.97
C ALA A 413 -30.59 -12.64 13.34
N LEU A 414 -29.43 -12.01 13.57
CA LEU A 414 -28.68 -12.08 14.83
C LEU A 414 -29.00 -10.91 15.78
N ARG A 415 -29.88 -9.98 15.39
CA ARG A 415 -30.09 -8.70 16.07
C ARG A 415 -31.57 -8.41 16.30
N ASP A 416 -31.86 -7.57 17.31
CA ASP A 416 -33.20 -7.01 17.48
C ASP A 416 -33.39 -5.84 16.50
N SER A 417 -34.56 -5.74 15.85
CA SER A 417 -34.80 -4.73 14.82
C SER A 417 -34.67 -3.29 15.31
N ALA A 418 -35.05 -2.98 16.55
CA ALA A 418 -34.90 -1.62 17.08
C ALA A 418 -33.43 -1.30 17.36
N ARG A 419 -32.66 -2.29 17.82
CA ARG A 419 -31.21 -2.16 18.01
C ARG A 419 -30.49 -2.00 16.67
N ALA A 420 -30.81 -2.83 15.68
CA ALA A 420 -30.26 -2.73 14.32
C ALA A 420 -30.54 -1.35 13.69
N ALA A 421 -31.75 -0.82 13.87
CA ALA A 421 -32.09 0.53 13.40
C ALA A 421 -31.21 1.62 14.03
N SER A 422 -30.90 1.50 15.33
CA SER A 422 -29.98 2.41 16.01
C SER A 422 -28.55 2.27 15.48
N GLU A 423 -28.02 1.04 15.39
CA GLU A 423 -26.65 0.78 14.94
C GLU A 423 -26.40 1.30 13.50
N LEU A 424 -27.35 1.11 12.57
CA LEU A 424 -27.24 1.62 11.19
C LEU A 424 -27.24 3.14 11.11
N LEU A 425 -28.09 3.81 11.91
CA LEU A 425 -28.12 5.27 11.94
C LEU A 425 -26.92 5.85 12.68
N GLU A 426 -26.43 5.19 13.73
CA GLU A 426 -25.20 5.59 14.42
C GLU A 426 -23.99 5.51 13.48
N ALA A 427 -23.82 4.40 12.74
CA ALA A 427 -22.76 4.27 11.73
C ALA A 427 -22.85 5.38 10.66
N ALA A 428 -24.05 5.66 10.14
CA ALA A 428 -24.26 6.72 9.16
C ALA A 428 -24.07 8.15 9.72
N ALA A 429 -24.11 8.34 11.05
CA ALA A 429 -23.82 9.61 11.69
C ALA A 429 -22.31 9.82 11.92
N GLU A 430 -21.54 8.75 12.14
CA GLU A 430 -20.08 8.84 12.33
C GLU A 430 -19.37 9.26 11.02
N GLU A 431 -19.80 8.67 9.91
CA GLU A 431 -19.35 9.00 8.54
C GLU A 431 -20.14 10.20 7.95
N GLU A 432 -20.13 11.36 8.61
CA GLU A 432 -20.94 12.53 8.19
C GLU A 432 -20.66 12.99 6.74
N ALA A 433 -19.51 12.64 6.17
CA ALA A 433 -19.18 12.96 4.78
C ALA A 433 -19.79 11.96 3.79
N ASP A 434 -20.07 10.72 4.19
CA ASP A 434 -20.50 9.69 3.24
C ASP A 434 -22.01 9.77 2.98
N ALA A 435 -22.36 10.28 1.79
CA ALA A 435 -23.74 10.37 1.33
C ALA A 435 -24.34 9.00 1.00
N LEU A 436 -23.53 8.05 0.50
CA LEU A 436 -23.99 6.73 0.10
C LEU A 436 -24.38 5.91 1.33
N VAL A 437 -23.51 5.88 2.35
CA VAL A 437 -23.75 5.22 3.64
C VAL A 437 -25.02 5.77 4.28
N ARG A 438 -25.26 7.09 4.27
CA ARG A 438 -26.52 7.68 4.76
C ARG A 438 -27.75 7.21 4.02
N VAL A 439 -27.71 7.19 2.68
CA VAL A 439 -28.84 6.77 1.85
C VAL A 439 -29.14 5.28 2.07
N GLN A 440 -28.10 4.44 2.10
CA GLN A 440 -28.23 3.00 2.38
C GLN A 440 -28.81 2.75 3.77
N ALA A 441 -28.26 3.40 4.80
CA ALA A 441 -28.76 3.29 6.16
C ALA A 441 -30.24 3.67 6.23
N ALA A 442 -30.62 4.78 5.59
CA ALA A 442 -32.02 5.20 5.59
C ALA A 442 -32.95 4.21 4.88
N SER A 443 -32.50 3.63 3.77
CA SER A 443 -33.23 2.59 3.05
C SER A 443 -33.44 1.33 3.91
N LEU A 444 -32.36 0.78 4.47
CA LEU A 444 -32.40 -0.43 5.30
C LEU A 444 -33.25 -0.19 6.56
N VAL A 445 -33.06 0.93 7.25
CA VAL A 445 -33.84 1.28 8.46
C VAL A 445 -35.31 1.53 8.13
N GLY A 446 -35.62 2.09 6.95
CA GLY A 446 -36.97 2.26 6.45
C GLY A 446 -37.71 0.92 6.29
N SER A 447 -37.00 -0.14 5.89
CA SER A 447 -37.58 -1.49 5.73
C SER A 447 -38.02 -2.14 7.05
N LEU A 448 -37.45 -1.71 8.19
CA LEU A 448 -37.73 -2.24 9.52
C LEU A 448 -39.09 -1.79 10.09
N GLY A 449 -39.75 -0.82 9.45
CA GLY A 449 -41.09 -0.35 9.81
C GLY A 449 -41.17 0.26 11.22
N GLU A 450 -42.25 -0.04 11.95
CA GLU A 450 -42.54 0.58 13.26
C GLU A 450 -41.43 0.35 14.31
N ALA A 451 -40.66 -0.73 14.18
CA ALA A 451 -39.55 -1.02 15.09
C ALA A 451 -38.45 0.06 15.07
N ALA A 452 -38.30 0.77 13.94
CA ALA A 452 -37.30 1.82 13.78
C ALA A 452 -37.73 3.20 14.30
N ILE A 453 -39.01 3.40 14.68
CA ILE A 453 -39.53 4.70 15.13
C ILE A 453 -38.68 5.35 16.24
N PRO A 454 -38.22 4.62 17.28
CA PRO A 454 -37.36 5.19 18.31
C PRO A 454 -36.03 5.72 17.76
N ALA A 455 -35.38 4.95 16.87
CA ALA A 455 -34.12 5.32 16.25
C ALA A 455 -34.28 6.55 15.35
N TRP A 456 -35.36 6.59 14.54
CA TRP A 456 -35.69 7.77 13.74
C TRP A 456 -35.94 9.02 14.57
N ARG A 457 -36.59 8.90 15.73
CA ARG A 457 -36.79 10.05 16.62
C ARG A 457 -35.49 10.57 17.22
N GLU A 458 -34.52 9.70 17.45
CA GLU A 458 -33.19 10.10 17.91
C GLU A 458 -32.41 10.79 16.78
N ALA A 459 -32.40 10.21 15.58
CA ALA A 459 -31.74 10.76 14.39
C ALA A 459 -32.25 12.15 13.96
N LEU A 460 -33.44 12.57 14.40
CA LEU A 460 -33.90 13.96 14.21
C LEU A 460 -32.99 15.02 14.87
N LYS A 461 -32.18 14.62 15.86
CA LYS A 461 -31.22 15.49 16.55
C LYS A 461 -29.93 15.65 15.76
N GLU A 462 -29.59 14.68 14.93
CA GLU A 462 -28.39 14.70 14.08
C GLU A 462 -28.67 15.45 12.78
N PRO A 463 -27.96 16.57 12.50
CA PRO A 463 -28.25 17.39 11.33
C PRO A 463 -28.18 16.65 9.99
N SER A 464 -27.24 15.71 9.85
CA SER A 464 -27.01 14.90 8.63
C SER A 464 -28.09 13.86 8.40
N LEU A 465 -28.69 13.31 9.47
CA LEU A 465 -29.72 12.27 9.39
C LEU A 465 -31.16 12.81 9.51
N ARG A 466 -31.32 14.02 10.04
CA ARG A 466 -32.61 14.69 10.19
C ARG A 466 -33.48 14.64 8.91
N PRO A 467 -32.95 14.87 7.69
CA PRO A 467 -33.77 14.84 6.48
C PRO A 467 -34.42 13.49 6.21
N TYR A 468 -33.67 12.41 6.44
CA TYR A 468 -34.13 11.03 6.32
C TYR A 468 -35.17 10.72 7.41
N ALA A 469 -34.85 11.04 8.67
CA ALA A 469 -35.72 10.81 9.80
C ALA A 469 -37.08 11.50 9.67
N ALA A 470 -37.11 12.79 9.31
CA ALA A 470 -38.35 13.54 9.11
C ALA A 470 -39.20 12.95 7.96
N THR A 471 -38.53 12.51 6.88
CA THR A 471 -39.19 11.91 5.72
C THR A 471 -39.84 10.57 6.09
N HIS A 472 -39.10 9.68 6.72
CA HIS A 472 -39.60 8.34 7.11
C HIS A 472 -40.69 8.42 8.18
N LEU A 473 -40.52 9.24 9.23
CA LEU A 473 -41.56 9.41 10.25
C LEU A 473 -42.86 9.97 9.68
N THR A 474 -42.78 10.88 8.70
CA THR A 474 -43.95 11.42 8.00
C THR A 474 -44.61 10.36 7.12
N GLN A 475 -43.83 9.56 6.38
CA GLN A 475 -44.36 8.46 5.56
C GLN A 475 -45.05 7.37 6.39
N MET A 476 -44.61 7.16 7.63
CA MET A 476 -45.21 6.23 8.58
C MET A 476 -46.40 6.82 9.36
N ASP A 477 -46.82 8.06 9.08
CA ASP A 477 -47.90 8.75 9.81
C ASP A 477 -47.70 8.80 11.34
N VAL A 478 -46.45 8.94 11.80
CA VAL A 478 -46.12 8.98 13.24
C VAL A 478 -46.61 10.28 13.88
N GLU A 479 -47.38 10.16 14.97
CA GLU A 479 -47.89 11.32 15.70
C GLU A 479 -46.75 12.18 16.27
N ASP A 480 -46.94 13.51 16.19
CA ASP A 480 -46.01 14.56 16.62
C ASP A 480 -44.64 14.57 15.90
N ALA A 481 -44.50 13.86 14.77
CA ALA A 481 -43.30 13.94 13.94
C ALA A 481 -43.22 15.29 13.18
N PRO A 482 -42.05 15.93 13.10
CA PRO A 482 -41.87 17.12 12.30
C PRO A 482 -41.92 16.79 10.79
N GLU A 483 -42.65 17.58 10.02
CA GLU A 483 -42.62 17.50 8.55
C GLU A 483 -41.23 17.89 7.99
N PRO A 484 -40.78 17.29 6.86
CA PRO A 484 -39.57 17.68 6.17
C PRO A 484 -39.60 19.16 5.78
N THR A 485 -38.55 19.88 6.15
CA THR A 485 -38.38 21.29 5.76
C THR A 485 -37.78 21.40 4.37
N GLN A 486 -37.82 22.61 3.79
CA GLN A 486 -37.14 22.87 2.53
C GLN A 486 -35.62 22.61 2.60
N ALA A 487 -34.98 22.89 3.74
CA ALA A 487 -33.56 22.59 3.93
C ALA A 487 -33.31 21.07 3.91
N ASP A 488 -34.20 20.30 4.52
CA ASP A 488 -34.15 18.83 4.50
C ASP A 488 -34.27 18.29 3.06
N THR A 489 -35.22 18.80 2.27
CA THR A 489 -35.34 18.41 0.85
C THR A 489 -34.09 18.75 0.05
N HIS A 490 -33.49 19.92 0.29
CA HIS A 490 -32.26 20.31 -0.40
C HIS A 490 -31.06 19.43 0.01
N TRP A 491 -30.99 19.00 1.27
CA TRP A 491 -29.95 18.07 1.73
C TRP A 491 -30.03 16.75 0.96
N LEU A 492 -31.23 16.14 0.86
CA LEU A 492 -31.41 14.89 0.12
C LEU A 492 -31.03 15.01 -1.38
N ILE A 493 -31.25 16.17 -1.98
CA ILE A 493 -30.81 16.45 -3.36
C ILE A 493 -29.27 16.50 -3.44
N LEU A 494 -28.60 17.08 -2.44
CA LEU A 494 -27.14 17.14 -2.38
C LEU A 494 -26.54 15.75 -2.19
N ASP A 495 -27.12 14.91 -1.34
CA ASP A 495 -26.69 13.51 -1.17
C ASP A 495 -26.83 12.72 -2.47
N MET A 496 -27.98 12.83 -3.15
CA MET A 496 -28.20 12.23 -4.47
C MET A 496 -27.15 12.69 -5.50
N TRP A 497 -26.82 13.98 -5.52
CA TRP A 497 -25.80 14.53 -6.40
C TRP A 497 -24.39 14.07 -6.05
N THR A 498 -24.05 13.95 -4.76
CA THR A 498 -22.77 13.39 -4.30
C THR A 498 -22.61 11.95 -4.78
N ILE A 499 -23.61 11.10 -4.57
CA ILE A 499 -23.59 9.69 -5.02
C ILE A 499 -23.45 9.63 -6.54
N SER A 500 -24.27 10.40 -7.27
CA SER A 500 -24.22 10.42 -8.74
C SER A 500 -22.88 10.94 -9.30
N ALA A 501 -22.20 11.83 -8.57
CA ALA A 501 -20.87 12.30 -8.93
C ALA A 501 -19.82 11.20 -8.79
N GLY A 502 -19.91 10.37 -7.74
CA GLY A 502 -19.03 9.21 -7.54
C GLY A 502 -19.18 8.14 -8.62
N LEU A 503 -20.41 7.93 -9.12
CA LEU A 503 -20.68 6.96 -10.21
C LEU A 503 -20.18 7.42 -11.59
N GLY A 504 -19.84 8.70 -11.74
CA GLY A 504 -19.28 9.25 -12.97
C GLY A 504 -20.06 10.43 -13.57
N ARG A 505 -19.44 11.06 -14.57
CA ARG A 505 -19.98 12.28 -15.20
C ARG A 505 -21.35 12.08 -15.87
N PRO A 506 -21.62 10.99 -16.62
CA PRO A 506 -22.93 10.79 -17.25
C PRO A 506 -24.08 10.73 -16.23
N GLU A 507 -23.88 9.99 -15.14
CA GLU A 507 -24.80 9.76 -14.03
C GLU A 507 -25.05 11.08 -13.30
N PHE A 508 -23.98 11.81 -12.99
CA PHE A 508 -24.08 13.14 -12.40
C PHE A 508 -24.93 14.10 -13.24
N VAL A 509 -24.65 14.22 -14.54
CA VAL A 509 -25.42 15.11 -15.42
C VAL A 509 -26.87 14.65 -15.55
N SER A 510 -27.13 13.34 -15.57
CA SER A 510 -28.49 12.79 -15.57
C SER A 510 -29.26 13.21 -14.31
N SER A 511 -28.63 13.10 -13.13
CA SER A 511 -29.24 13.49 -11.86
C SER A 511 -29.61 14.99 -11.80
N LEU A 512 -28.83 15.87 -12.47
CA LEU A 512 -29.14 17.29 -12.60
C LEU A 512 -30.37 17.52 -13.49
N HIS A 513 -30.56 16.69 -14.52
CA HIS A 513 -31.72 16.75 -15.40
C HIS A 513 -32.99 16.24 -14.75
N ASP A 514 -32.90 15.29 -13.81
CA ASP A 514 -34.05 14.76 -13.06
C ASP A 514 -34.71 15.79 -12.15
N ILE A 515 -33.95 16.80 -11.70
CA ILE A 515 -34.50 17.98 -10.99
C ILE A 515 -35.46 18.78 -11.89
N GLY A 516 -35.25 18.74 -13.21
CA GLY A 516 -36.11 19.32 -14.21
C GLY A 516 -35.43 20.34 -15.12
N PRO A 517 -36.20 21.24 -15.75
CA PRO A 517 -35.65 22.19 -16.72
C PRO A 517 -34.58 23.11 -16.11
N ALA A 518 -33.66 23.60 -16.94
CA ALA A 518 -32.54 24.46 -16.53
C ALA A 518 -32.97 25.64 -15.62
N GLN A 519 -34.16 26.21 -15.85
CA GLN A 519 -34.66 27.31 -15.02
C GLN A 519 -35.02 26.90 -13.59
N THR A 520 -35.48 25.66 -13.39
CA THR A 520 -35.72 25.06 -12.07
C THR A 520 -34.40 24.87 -11.34
N LEU A 521 -33.40 24.28 -12.03
CA LEU A 521 -32.07 24.08 -11.48
C LEU A 521 -31.39 25.41 -11.11
N ILE A 522 -31.51 26.45 -11.95
CA ILE A 522 -31.02 27.80 -11.62
C ILE A 522 -31.69 28.34 -10.35
N GLY A 523 -33.01 28.16 -10.21
CA GLY A 523 -33.75 28.59 -9.02
C GLY A 523 -33.31 27.84 -7.75
N LEU A 524 -33.01 26.54 -7.88
CA LEU A 524 -32.47 25.73 -6.80
C LEU A 524 -31.07 26.21 -6.40
N LEU A 525 -30.18 26.46 -7.36
CA LEU A 525 -28.83 26.97 -7.14
C LEU A 525 -28.80 28.32 -6.40
N ASP A 526 -29.85 29.15 -6.54
CA ASP A 526 -29.97 30.42 -5.81
C ASP A 526 -30.19 30.25 -4.29
N VAL A 527 -30.61 29.07 -3.84
CA VAL A 527 -30.96 28.79 -2.44
C VAL A 527 -30.17 27.64 -1.82
N ILE A 528 -29.74 26.64 -2.61
CA ILE A 528 -29.13 25.40 -2.13
C ILE A 528 -27.76 25.62 -1.44
N TRP A 529 -27.01 26.65 -1.86
CA TRP A 529 -25.72 27.04 -1.26
C TRP A 529 -25.81 27.42 0.23
N LYS A 530 -27.01 27.63 0.77
CA LYS A 530 -27.24 27.94 2.20
C LYS A 530 -27.26 26.70 3.09
N VAL A 531 -27.32 25.51 2.50
CA VAL A 531 -27.25 24.24 3.23
C VAL A 531 -25.79 23.98 3.59
N HIS A 532 -25.52 23.67 4.87
CA HIS A 532 -24.18 23.36 5.36
C HIS A 532 -23.86 21.89 5.12
N HIS A 533 -23.80 21.50 3.84
CA HIS A 533 -23.48 20.14 3.42
C HIS A 533 -21.97 20.00 3.20
N PRO A 534 -21.33 18.87 3.58
CA PRO A 534 -19.88 18.67 3.41
C PRO A 534 -19.42 18.92 1.97
N HIS A 535 -20.13 18.34 1.01
CA HIS A 535 -19.78 18.36 -0.43
C HIS A 535 -20.30 19.56 -1.22
N ILE A 536 -20.86 20.59 -0.57
CA ILE A 536 -21.56 21.68 -1.30
C ILE A 536 -20.64 22.43 -2.26
N GLU A 537 -19.37 22.66 -1.89
CA GLU A 537 -18.44 23.41 -2.75
C GLU A 537 -18.01 22.59 -3.96
N GLU A 538 -17.65 21.32 -3.74
CA GLU A 538 -17.22 20.39 -4.78
C GLU A 538 -18.33 20.17 -5.81
N LEU A 539 -19.56 19.91 -5.35
CA LEU A 539 -20.72 19.76 -6.23
C LEU A 539 -20.99 21.01 -7.07
N LEU A 540 -20.94 22.21 -6.46
CA LEU A 540 -21.18 23.46 -7.18
C LEU A 540 -20.09 23.76 -8.21
N ASP A 541 -18.85 23.37 -7.94
CA ASP A 541 -17.75 23.48 -8.90
C ASP A 541 -17.93 22.48 -10.05
N LEU A 542 -18.21 21.21 -9.74
CA LEU A 542 -18.46 20.15 -10.70
C LEU A 542 -19.61 20.49 -11.66
N ILE A 543 -20.73 21.05 -11.16
CA ILE A 543 -21.82 21.56 -12.01
C ILE A 543 -21.31 22.65 -12.97
N GLY A 544 -20.43 23.52 -12.49
CA GLY A 544 -19.82 24.60 -13.26
C GLY A 544 -18.90 24.11 -14.39
N GLU A 545 -18.32 22.93 -14.26
CA GLU A 545 -17.42 22.31 -15.24
C GLU A 545 -18.17 21.42 -16.24
N THR A 546 -19.18 20.69 -15.77
CA THR A 546 -19.79 19.58 -16.52
C THR A 546 -21.06 19.96 -17.27
N HIS A 547 -21.85 20.93 -16.77
CA HIS A 547 -23.20 21.19 -17.27
C HIS A 547 -23.21 21.90 -18.65
N PRO A 548 -24.01 21.43 -19.64
CA PRO A 548 -23.98 21.95 -21.01
C PRO A 548 -24.58 23.36 -21.17
N ASP A 549 -25.54 23.74 -20.30
CA ASP A 549 -26.15 25.08 -20.31
C ASP A 549 -25.27 26.12 -19.59
N LYS A 550 -24.81 27.13 -20.34
CA LYS A 550 -24.00 28.24 -19.84
C LYS A 550 -24.69 29.09 -18.77
N GLN A 551 -26.02 29.12 -18.72
CA GLN A 551 -26.77 29.84 -17.69
C GLN A 551 -26.69 29.13 -16.33
N VAL A 552 -26.83 27.80 -16.35
CA VAL A 552 -26.65 26.94 -15.16
C VAL A 552 -25.22 27.05 -14.65
N VAL A 553 -24.22 26.93 -15.53
CA VAL A 553 -22.79 27.11 -15.16
C VAL A 553 -22.54 28.45 -14.46
N LYS A 554 -23.12 29.55 -14.97
CA LYS A 554 -23.02 30.87 -14.33
C LYS A 554 -23.72 30.93 -12.98
N ALA A 555 -24.86 30.25 -12.82
CA ALA A 555 -25.56 30.18 -11.55
C ALA A 555 -24.75 29.39 -10.52
N ALA A 556 -24.20 28.24 -10.90
CA ALA A 556 -23.35 27.40 -10.05
C ALA A 556 -22.10 28.16 -9.56
N LYS A 557 -21.37 28.83 -10.46
CA LYS A 557 -20.21 29.66 -10.07
C LYS A 557 -20.56 30.79 -9.10
N ARG A 558 -21.75 31.39 -9.23
CA ARG A 558 -22.23 32.39 -8.26
C ARG A 558 -22.60 31.77 -6.92
N ALA A 559 -23.23 30.60 -6.94
CA ALA A 559 -23.58 29.85 -5.75
C ALA A 559 -22.31 29.41 -4.99
N LEU A 560 -21.29 28.91 -5.70
CA LEU A 560 -19.99 28.55 -5.14
C LEU A 560 -19.31 29.76 -4.47
N PHE A 561 -19.27 30.90 -5.15
CA PHE A 561 -18.74 32.14 -4.57
C PHE A 561 -19.50 32.54 -3.29
N LYS A 562 -20.84 32.42 -3.28
CA LYS A 562 -21.65 32.71 -2.09
C LYS A 562 -21.34 31.74 -0.95
N ALA A 563 -21.26 30.43 -1.23
CA ALA A 563 -20.93 29.39 -0.24
C ALA A 563 -19.58 29.67 0.44
N ARG A 564 -18.53 29.93 -0.33
CA ARG A 564 -17.19 30.30 0.17
C ARG A 564 -17.17 31.59 0.98
N SER A 565 -17.98 32.58 0.59
CA SER A 565 -18.04 33.88 1.27
C SER A 565 -18.96 33.93 2.49
N GLY A 566 -19.81 32.91 2.66
CA GLY A 566 -20.83 32.82 3.71
C GLY A 566 -20.39 32.03 4.93
N ARG A 567 -19.22 31.40 4.89
CA ARG A 567 -18.57 30.72 6.02
C ARG A 567 -17.88 31.71 6.96
#